data_AF-J9E1I2-F1
#
_entry.id   AF-J9E1I2-F1
#
_cell.length_a   1.000
_cell.length_b   1.000
_cell.length_c   1.000
_cell.angle_alpha   90.00
_cell.angle_beta   90.00
_cell.angle_gamma   90.00
#
_symmetry.space_group_name_H-M   'P 1'
#
loop_
_entity.id
_entity.type
_entity.pdbx_description
1 polymer ?
#
loop_
_entity_poly.entity_id
_entity_poly.type
_entity_poly.pdbx_seq_one_letter_code
_entity_poly.pdbx_strand_id
1 'polypeptide(L)'
;MEFFPDGDNLVVKTHFEIIVKLGFIKVADFRHDAVEYWKNGILVAFITDTKEQDKRLFARGVLGEEGLVVEGSKFSGTMDKALMPATFWNPESLTEKQLVNHQSGKKIDVETTFLGRQQLNVLGEVKDVLTYSFAKGDAYYTPQGEWVGGAFRKKRDAIYEICSPDKIPPKKKWHYASEILLKDNPFE
;
A
#
# COMPACT_ATOMS: atom_id res chain seq x y z
N MET A 1 -3.88 -5.94 -4.86
CA MET A 1 -2.42 -5.79 -4.96
C MET A 1 -1.90 -6.96 -5.78
N GLU A 2 -0.99 -6.71 -6.70
CA GLU A 2 -0.42 -7.68 -7.63
C GLU A 2 1.10 -7.63 -7.53
N PHE A 3 1.75 -8.79 -7.52
CA PHE A 3 3.20 -8.93 -7.37
C PHE A 3 3.80 -9.49 -8.67
N PHE A 4 4.86 -8.86 -9.17
CA PHE A 4 5.56 -9.23 -10.40
C PHE A 4 7.05 -9.43 -10.09
N PRO A 5 7.46 -10.63 -9.62
CA PRO A 5 8.86 -10.95 -9.36
C PRO A 5 9.64 -11.21 -10.66
N ASP A 6 10.90 -10.80 -10.70
CA ASP A 6 11.86 -11.07 -11.78
C ASP A 6 13.29 -11.17 -11.22
N GLY A 7 13.76 -12.40 -10.99
CA GLY A 7 15.02 -12.64 -10.27
C GLY A 7 14.99 -12.02 -8.87
N ASP A 8 15.95 -11.12 -8.59
CA ASP A 8 16.00 -10.38 -7.34
C ASP A 8 15.20 -9.06 -7.35
N ASN A 9 14.52 -8.76 -8.46
CA ASN A 9 13.66 -7.59 -8.60
C ASN A 9 12.20 -7.95 -8.29
N LEU A 10 11.45 -6.97 -7.81
CA LEU A 10 10.01 -7.09 -7.57
C LEU A 10 9.31 -5.77 -7.93
N VAL A 11 8.25 -5.88 -8.74
CA VAL A 11 7.30 -4.78 -8.94
C VAL A 11 5.99 -5.11 -8.24
N VAL A 12 5.50 -4.18 -7.42
CA VAL A 12 4.21 -4.32 -6.72
C VAL A 12 3.25 -3.27 -7.25
N LYS A 13 2.08 -3.69 -7.71
CA LYS A 13 1.02 -2.78 -8.17
C LYS A 13 -0.16 -2.85 -7.22
N THR A 14 -0.60 -1.68 -6.77
CA THR A 14 -1.73 -1.55 -5.85
C THR A 14 -2.80 -0.70 -6.51
N HIS A 15 -4.01 -1.23 -6.53
CA HIS A 15 -5.23 -0.50 -6.83
C HIS A 15 -6.23 -0.79 -5.73
N PHE A 16 -6.85 0.25 -5.21
CA PHE A 16 -7.86 0.15 -4.17
C PHE A 16 -8.88 1.27 -4.31
N GLU A 17 -10.16 0.90 -4.25
CA GLU A 17 -11.27 1.84 -4.36
C GLU A 17 -12.34 1.51 -3.32
N ILE A 18 -12.79 2.53 -2.58
CA ILE A 18 -13.92 2.46 -1.66
C ILE A 18 -14.95 3.49 -2.12
N ILE A 19 -16.20 3.04 -2.25
CA ILE A 19 -17.34 3.94 -2.44
C ILE A 19 -18.34 3.66 -1.33
N VAL A 20 -18.59 4.66 -0.48
CA VAL A 20 -19.59 4.60 0.60
C VAL A 20 -20.85 5.32 0.13
N LYS A 21 -21.99 4.62 0.19
CA LYS A 21 -23.30 5.17 -0.16
C LYS A 21 -24.27 5.11 1.03
N LEU A 22 -25.13 6.12 1.13
CA LEU A 22 -26.32 6.10 1.96
C LEU A 22 -27.54 6.15 1.03
N GLY A 23 -28.19 5.00 0.84
CA GLY A 23 -29.17 4.83 -0.24
C GLY A 23 -28.50 5.04 -1.61
N PHE A 24 -29.04 5.95 -2.41
CA PHE A 24 -28.52 6.30 -3.73
C PHE A 24 -27.46 7.43 -3.71
N ILE A 25 -27.22 8.05 -2.55
CA ILE A 25 -26.30 9.19 -2.42
C ILE A 25 -24.90 8.69 -2.08
N LYS A 26 -23.89 9.09 -2.87
CA LYS A 26 -22.47 8.88 -2.55
C LYS A 26 -22.06 9.85 -1.44
N VAL A 27 -21.60 9.33 -0.30
CA VAL A 27 -21.20 10.14 0.86
C VAL A 27 -19.68 10.16 1.10
N ALA A 28 -18.96 9.17 0.60
CA ALA A 28 -17.50 9.17 0.57
C ALA A 28 -16.97 8.30 -0.56
N ASP A 29 -15.84 8.70 -1.12
CA ASP A 29 -15.03 7.89 -2.01
C ASP A 29 -13.55 8.00 -1.66
N PHE A 30 -12.85 6.90 -1.86
CA PHE A 30 -11.41 6.79 -1.72
C PHE A 30 -10.89 5.95 -2.88
N ARG A 31 -9.86 6.42 -3.55
CA ARG A 31 -9.13 5.68 -4.58
C ARG A 31 -7.65 5.83 -4.31
N HIS A 32 -6.91 4.74 -4.41
CA HIS A 32 -5.47 4.72 -4.27
C HIS A 32 -4.87 3.82 -5.36
N ASP A 33 -3.95 4.38 -6.12
CA ASP A 33 -3.11 3.69 -7.09
C ASP A 33 -1.65 3.83 -6.64
N ALA A 34 -0.89 2.74 -6.69
CA ALA A 34 0.53 2.76 -6.42
C ALA A 34 1.30 1.73 -7.26
N VAL A 35 2.54 2.08 -7.57
CA VAL A 35 3.55 1.15 -8.09
C VAL A 35 4.78 1.28 -7.20
N GLU A 36 5.31 0.15 -6.74
CA GLU A 36 6.57 0.08 -6.00
C GLU A 36 7.55 -0.81 -6.77
N TYR A 37 8.81 -0.38 -6.81
CA TYR A 37 9.93 -1.05 -7.49
C TYR A 37 10.98 -1.41 -6.45
N TRP A 38 11.32 -2.70 -6.39
CA TRP A 38 12.22 -3.26 -5.38
C TRP A 38 13.33 -4.05 -6.06
N LYS A 39 14.54 -4.01 -5.47
CA LYS A 39 15.71 -4.76 -5.91
C LYS A 39 16.46 -5.28 -4.70
N ASN A 40 16.71 -6.58 -4.64
CA ASN A 40 17.38 -7.26 -3.52
C ASN A 40 16.70 -6.94 -2.16
N GLY A 41 15.36 -6.86 -2.15
CA GLY A 41 14.59 -6.49 -0.95
C GLY A 41 14.61 -5.00 -0.59
N ILE A 42 15.33 -4.15 -1.32
CA ILE A 42 15.42 -2.70 -1.06
C ILE A 42 14.48 -1.95 -2.00
N LEU A 43 13.72 -1.00 -1.47
CA LEU A 43 12.90 -0.11 -2.29
C LEU A 43 13.80 0.80 -3.15
N VAL A 44 13.64 0.71 -4.47
CA VAL A 44 14.33 1.55 -5.44
C VAL A 44 13.49 2.75 -5.84
N ALA A 45 12.18 2.55 -6.03
CA ALA A 45 11.28 3.65 -6.34
C ALA A 45 9.84 3.33 -5.96
N PHE A 46 9.03 4.36 -5.79
CA PHE A 46 7.59 4.22 -5.71
C PHE A 46 6.89 5.44 -6.31
N ILE A 47 5.67 5.24 -6.80
CA ILE A 47 4.81 6.31 -7.30
C ILE A 47 3.39 6.01 -6.88
N THR A 48 2.69 7.03 -6.40
CA THR A 48 1.32 6.93 -5.91
C THR A 48 0.44 8.09 -6.37
N ASP A 49 -0.83 7.79 -6.59
CA ASP A 49 -1.91 8.78 -6.71
C ASP A 49 -3.05 8.35 -5.79
N THR A 50 -3.49 9.27 -4.94
CA THR A 50 -4.59 9.03 -4.00
C THR A 50 -5.63 10.11 -4.16
N LYS A 51 -6.88 9.70 -4.32
CA LYS A 51 -8.04 10.57 -4.27
C LYS A 51 -8.90 10.21 -3.06
N GLU A 52 -9.07 11.14 -2.12
CA GLU A 52 -10.02 11.00 -1.00
C GLU A 52 -11.05 12.13 -1.11
N GLN A 53 -12.27 11.80 -1.54
CA GLN A 53 -13.31 12.78 -1.85
C GLN A 53 -12.79 13.83 -2.85
N ASP A 54 -12.78 15.10 -2.45
CA ASP A 54 -12.29 16.22 -3.25
C ASP A 54 -10.77 16.46 -3.12
N LYS A 55 -10.09 15.72 -2.23
CA LYS A 55 -8.65 15.85 -2.01
C LYS A 55 -7.89 14.92 -2.94
N ARG A 56 -6.82 15.45 -3.54
CA ARG A 56 -5.80 14.66 -4.23
C ARG A 56 -4.50 14.72 -3.44
N LEU A 57 -3.89 13.56 -3.26
CA LEU A 57 -2.57 13.41 -2.68
C LEU A 57 -1.74 12.58 -3.66
N PHE A 58 -0.46 12.90 -3.74
CA PHE A 58 0.49 12.11 -4.50
C PHE A 58 1.78 12.01 -3.70
N ALA A 59 2.56 10.98 -4.02
CA ALA A 59 3.91 10.81 -3.54
C ALA A 59 4.66 9.94 -4.55
N ARG A 60 5.87 10.37 -4.90
CA ARG A 60 6.86 9.58 -5.62
C ARG A 60 8.18 9.63 -4.89
N GLY A 61 8.96 8.58 -4.98
CA GLY A 61 10.32 8.59 -4.48
C GLY A 61 11.23 7.68 -5.26
N VAL A 62 12.51 8.05 -5.31
CA VAL A 62 13.57 7.30 -5.99
C VAL A 62 14.79 7.24 -5.07
N LEU A 63 15.36 6.05 -4.93
CA LEU A 63 16.55 5.82 -4.14
C LEU A 63 17.78 6.43 -4.84
N GLY A 64 18.35 7.46 -4.22
CA GLY A 64 19.63 8.06 -4.62
C GLY A 64 20.79 7.60 -3.74
N GLU A 65 21.96 8.20 -3.94
CA GLU A 65 23.16 7.90 -3.16
C GLU A 65 23.01 8.31 -1.68
N GLU A 66 22.44 9.50 -1.44
CA GLU A 66 22.28 10.10 -0.11
C GLU A 66 21.02 9.60 0.63
N GLY A 67 20.12 8.90 -0.06
CA GLY A 67 18.87 8.41 0.52
C GLY A 67 17.70 8.41 -0.47
N LEU A 68 16.48 8.24 0.05
CA LEU A 68 15.27 8.24 -0.75
C LEU A 68 14.83 9.69 -1.04
N VAL A 69 14.93 10.11 -2.29
CA VAL A 69 14.49 11.44 -2.74
C VAL A 69 12.99 11.37 -2.97
N VAL A 70 12.20 12.09 -2.18
CA VAL A 70 10.73 12.06 -2.20
C VAL A 70 10.18 13.40 -2.67
N GLU A 71 9.19 13.33 -3.56
CA GLU A 71 8.33 14.45 -3.93
C GLU A 71 6.88 14.03 -3.71
N GLY A 72 6.17 14.75 -2.85
CA GLY A 72 4.79 14.48 -2.54
C GLY A 72 4.01 15.73 -2.20
N SER A 73 2.68 15.58 -2.22
CA SER A 73 1.70 16.63 -1.92
C SER A 73 1.90 17.34 -0.57
N LYS A 74 2.65 16.74 0.37
CA LYS A 74 2.90 17.33 1.69
C LYS A 74 4.39 17.37 2.10
N PHE A 75 5.31 16.87 1.28
CA PHE A 75 6.74 16.86 1.58
C PHE A 75 7.54 16.78 0.28
N SER A 76 8.66 17.49 0.22
CA SER A 76 9.66 17.33 -0.83
C SER A 76 11.04 17.38 -0.19
N GLY A 77 11.90 16.40 -0.49
CA GLY A 77 13.25 16.34 0.05
C GLY A 77 13.79 14.92 0.13
N THR A 78 15.01 14.79 0.66
CA THR A 78 15.70 13.51 0.83
C THR A 78 15.42 12.93 2.21
N MET A 79 15.22 11.62 2.27
CA MET A 79 15.00 10.83 3.48
C MET A 79 16.04 9.71 3.62
N ASP A 80 16.13 9.11 4.79
CA ASP A 80 17.08 8.02 5.06
C ASP A 80 16.89 6.84 4.09
N LYS A 81 18.01 6.21 3.70
CA LYS A 81 18.06 5.15 2.67
C LYS A 81 17.20 3.92 3.00
N ALA A 82 16.91 3.68 4.28
CA ALA A 82 16.12 2.54 4.74
C ALA A 82 14.60 2.79 4.76
N LEU A 83 14.14 4.02 4.48
CA LEU A 83 12.72 4.33 4.55
C LEU A 83 11.96 3.72 3.37
N MET A 84 10.83 3.09 3.68
CA MET A 84 9.92 2.49 2.72
C MET A 84 8.48 3.01 2.89
N PRO A 85 7.61 2.88 1.86
CA PRO A 85 6.21 3.19 1.96
C PRO A 85 5.51 2.41 3.07
N ALA A 86 4.64 3.09 3.81
CA ALA A 86 3.76 2.49 4.82
C ALA A 86 2.59 1.73 4.17
N THR A 87 2.89 0.74 3.33
CA THR A 87 1.91 -0.09 2.62
C THR A 87 1.62 -1.41 3.33
N PHE A 88 2.47 -1.80 4.29
CA PHE A 88 2.29 -2.91 5.23
C PHE A 88 2.03 -4.28 4.58
N TRP A 89 2.38 -4.45 3.30
CA TRP A 89 2.49 -5.77 2.69
C TRP A 89 3.88 -6.39 2.96
N ASN A 90 4.93 -5.55 2.99
CA ASN A 90 6.27 -5.98 3.35
C ASN A 90 6.38 -6.06 4.88
N PRO A 91 6.64 -7.25 5.47
CA PRO A 91 6.71 -7.42 6.92
C PRO A 91 7.85 -6.62 7.57
N GLU A 92 8.90 -6.21 6.84
CA GLU A 92 9.95 -5.33 7.37
C GLU A 92 9.39 -3.98 7.85
N SER A 93 8.31 -3.50 7.23
CA SER A 93 7.62 -2.28 7.68
C SER A 93 7.10 -2.36 9.12
N LEU A 94 6.96 -3.56 9.68
CA LEU A 94 6.52 -3.77 11.06
C LEU A 94 7.65 -3.47 12.06
N THR A 95 8.91 -3.58 11.66
CA THR A 95 10.07 -3.36 12.55
C THR A 95 10.58 -1.92 12.50
N GLU A 96 10.15 -1.15 11.50
CA GLU A 96 10.59 0.22 11.30
C GLU A 96 9.88 1.20 12.23
N LYS A 97 10.64 2.15 12.79
CA LYS A 97 10.09 3.25 13.60
C LYS A 97 9.57 4.39 12.75
N GLN A 98 10.03 4.49 11.50
CA GLN A 98 9.68 5.55 10.58
C GLN A 98 9.44 4.96 9.20
N LEU A 99 8.40 5.44 8.52
CA LEU A 99 8.06 5.06 7.15
C LEU A 99 7.70 6.30 6.34
N VAL A 100 7.63 6.13 5.02
CA VAL A 100 7.04 7.15 4.14
C VAL A 100 5.54 6.95 4.10
N ASN A 101 4.77 8.00 4.38
CA ASN A 101 3.34 8.00 4.14
C ASN A 101 3.10 7.87 2.63
N HIS A 102 2.69 6.68 2.20
CA HIS A 102 2.51 6.30 0.80
C HIS A 102 1.51 7.17 0.04
N GLN A 103 0.67 7.97 0.71
CA GLN A 103 -0.29 8.86 0.04
C GLN A 103 0.29 10.26 -0.19
N SER A 104 1.12 10.75 0.73
CA SER A 104 1.49 12.17 0.79
C SER A 104 2.98 12.47 0.76
N GLY A 105 3.82 11.45 0.85
CA GLY A 105 5.27 11.55 0.80
C GLY A 105 5.92 12.03 2.10
N LYS A 106 5.14 12.29 3.16
CA LYS A 106 5.67 12.69 4.47
C LYS A 106 6.31 11.52 5.20
N LYS A 107 7.40 11.77 5.92
CA LYS A 107 7.88 10.85 6.95
C LYS A 107 6.83 10.75 8.06
N ILE A 108 6.54 9.54 8.51
CA ILE A 108 5.64 9.27 9.62
C ILE A 108 6.31 8.33 10.61
N ASP A 109 6.10 8.58 11.89
CA ASP A 109 6.47 7.62 12.93
C ASP A 109 5.44 6.49 12.96
N VAL A 110 5.93 5.27 13.11
CA VAL A 110 5.12 4.05 13.12
C VAL A 110 5.44 3.26 14.38
N GLU A 111 4.38 2.87 15.07
CA GLU A 111 4.43 1.92 16.16
C GLU A 111 3.55 0.74 15.77
N THR A 112 4.11 -0.46 15.87
CA THR A 112 3.39 -1.70 15.61
C THR A 112 3.33 -2.56 16.86
N THR A 113 2.23 -3.31 17.00
CA THR A 113 2.03 -4.22 18.14
C THR A 113 1.53 -5.55 17.64
N PHE A 114 2.21 -6.63 18.00
CA PHE A 114 1.72 -7.98 17.75
C PHE A 114 0.51 -8.28 18.65
N LEU A 115 -0.63 -8.60 18.05
CA LEU A 115 -1.87 -8.91 18.77
C LEU A 115 -2.09 -10.40 19.00
N GLY A 116 -1.24 -11.26 18.43
CA GLY A 116 -1.39 -12.71 18.52
C GLY A 116 -1.87 -13.35 17.22
N ARG A 117 -2.30 -14.61 17.35
CA ARG A 117 -2.83 -15.43 16.25
C ARG A 117 -4.34 -15.36 16.24
N GLN A 118 -4.94 -15.35 15.05
CA GLN A 118 -6.37 -15.56 14.87
C GLN A 118 -6.65 -16.34 13.58
N GLN A 119 -7.88 -16.80 13.40
CA GLN A 119 -8.33 -17.39 12.15
C GLN A 119 -9.13 -16.37 11.35
N LEU A 120 -8.76 -16.16 10.09
CA LEU A 120 -9.49 -15.31 9.16
C LEU A 120 -9.92 -16.11 7.93
N ASN A 121 -11.09 -15.79 7.40
CA ASN A 121 -11.47 -16.24 6.07
C ASN A 121 -10.75 -15.36 5.04
N VAL A 122 -9.78 -15.95 4.34
CA VAL A 122 -9.01 -15.32 3.28
C VAL A 122 -9.41 -15.99 1.96
N LEU A 123 -10.14 -15.26 1.12
CA LEU A 123 -10.59 -15.72 -0.20
C LEU A 123 -11.40 -17.04 -0.18
N GLY A 124 -12.19 -17.27 0.87
CA GLY A 124 -13.01 -18.48 1.02
C GLY A 124 -12.34 -19.59 1.84
N GLU A 125 -11.07 -19.44 2.23
CA GLU A 125 -10.32 -20.40 3.03
C GLU A 125 -10.04 -19.85 4.42
N VAL A 126 -10.30 -20.65 5.46
CA VAL A 126 -9.91 -20.29 6.83
C VAL A 126 -8.41 -20.49 6.98
N LYS A 127 -7.68 -19.42 7.29
CA LYS A 127 -6.24 -19.43 7.51
C LYS A 127 -5.90 -18.94 8.92
N ASP A 128 -4.93 -19.60 9.55
CA ASP A 128 -4.25 -19.02 10.72
C ASP A 128 -3.43 -17.81 10.25
N VAL A 129 -3.58 -16.69 10.96
CA VAL A 129 -2.85 -15.45 10.66
C VAL A 129 -2.21 -14.86 11.92
N LEU A 130 -1.04 -14.27 11.75
CA LEU A 130 -0.39 -13.36 12.68
C LEU A 130 -0.96 -11.96 12.49
N THR A 131 -1.40 -11.32 13.57
CA THR A 131 -2.01 -9.98 13.52
C THR A 131 -1.08 -8.93 14.12
N TYR A 132 -0.83 -7.88 13.35
CA TYR A 132 -0.05 -6.73 13.79
C TYR A 132 -0.87 -5.46 13.66
N SER A 133 -1.04 -4.76 14.77
CA SER A 133 -1.75 -3.49 14.84
C SER A 133 -0.80 -2.32 14.61
N PHE A 134 -1.27 -1.30 13.91
CA PHE A 134 -0.60 0.00 13.73
C PHE A 134 -1.63 1.14 13.88
N ALA A 135 -1.18 2.39 13.93
CA ALA A 135 -2.02 3.54 14.28
C ALA A 135 -3.37 3.64 13.52
N LYS A 136 -3.43 3.17 12.26
CA LYS A 136 -4.63 3.27 11.41
C LYS A 136 -5.28 1.93 11.05
N GLY A 137 -4.81 0.81 11.58
CA GLY A 137 -5.31 -0.48 11.13
C GLY A 137 -4.54 -1.68 11.66
N ASP A 138 -4.83 -2.82 11.06
CA ASP A 138 -4.14 -4.09 11.31
C ASP A 138 -3.62 -4.66 9.99
N ALA A 139 -2.49 -5.35 10.04
CA ALA A 139 -1.93 -6.14 8.95
C ALA A 139 -1.94 -7.62 9.36
N TYR A 140 -2.24 -8.49 8.39
CA TYR A 140 -2.40 -9.92 8.61
C TYR A 140 -1.40 -10.68 7.73
N TYR A 141 -0.69 -11.62 8.36
CA TYR A 141 0.32 -12.44 7.69
C TYR A 141 0.10 -13.92 8.02
N THR A 142 0.44 -14.84 7.11
CA THR A 142 0.55 -16.26 7.47
C THR A 142 1.72 -16.48 8.44
N PRO A 143 1.77 -17.61 9.18
CA PRO A 143 2.95 -17.97 9.97
C PRO A 143 4.24 -18.07 9.15
N GLN A 144 4.14 -18.22 7.83
CA GLN A 144 5.25 -18.25 6.88
C GLN A 144 5.69 -16.85 6.42
N GLY A 145 5.01 -15.79 6.88
CA GLY A 145 5.35 -14.40 6.56
C GLY A 145 4.68 -13.84 5.30
N GLU A 146 3.74 -14.57 4.69
CA GLU A 146 3.03 -14.08 3.51
C GLU A 146 1.95 -13.09 3.92
N TRP A 147 1.87 -11.94 3.25
CA TRP A 147 0.80 -10.97 3.49
C TRP A 147 -0.55 -11.50 2.97
N VAL A 148 -1.58 -11.47 3.82
CA VAL A 148 -2.92 -11.96 3.48
C VAL A 148 -4.02 -10.91 3.66
N GLY A 149 -3.65 -9.67 3.98
CA GLY A 149 -4.57 -8.55 3.99
C GLY A 149 -4.32 -7.56 5.13
N GLY A 150 -5.29 -6.66 5.31
CA GLY A 150 -5.31 -5.74 6.42
C GLY A 150 -6.69 -5.14 6.63
N ALA A 151 -6.90 -4.53 7.79
CA ALA A 151 -8.11 -3.77 8.11
C ALA A 151 -7.73 -2.33 8.42
N PHE A 152 -8.51 -1.35 7.93
CA PHE A 152 -8.34 0.05 8.34
C PHE A 152 -9.38 0.41 9.39
N ARG A 153 -8.91 0.93 10.53
CA ARG A 153 -9.77 1.49 11.58
C ARG A 153 -10.16 2.92 11.20
N LYS A 154 -11.34 3.10 10.58
CA LYS A 154 -12.14 4.32 10.81
C LYS A 154 -13.14 3.99 11.94
N LYS A 155 -13.90 4.97 12.46
CA LYS A 155 -14.87 4.83 13.59
C LYS A 155 -15.90 3.67 13.50
N ARG A 156 -15.84 2.84 12.45
CA ARG A 156 -16.54 1.58 12.23
C ARG A 156 -15.51 0.61 11.63
N ASP A 157 -15.36 -0.56 12.24
CA ASP A 157 -14.42 -1.60 11.82
C ASP A 157 -14.72 -2.03 10.37
N ALA A 158 -13.94 -1.52 9.42
CA ALA A 158 -14.01 -1.97 8.04
C ALA A 158 -12.91 -3.02 7.85
N ILE A 159 -13.32 -4.29 7.82
CA ILE A 159 -12.48 -5.38 7.36
C ILE A 159 -12.47 -5.31 5.83
N TYR A 160 -11.30 -5.05 5.24
CA TYR A 160 -11.15 -5.06 3.79
C TYR A 160 -10.76 -6.48 3.41
N GLU A 161 -11.73 -7.24 2.92
CA GLU A 161 -11.44 -8.51 2.26
C GLU A 161 -10.68 -8.22 0.97
N ILE A 162 -9.60 -8.97 0.75
CA ILE A 162 -8.97 -9.05 -0.57
C ILE A 162 -10.09 -9.39 -1.55
N CYS A 163 -10.42 -8.47 -2.47
CA CYS A 163 -11.38 -8.77 -3.52
C CYS A 163 -10.86 -9.97 -4.29
N SER A 164 -11.66 -11.05 -4.35
CA SER A 164 -11.47 -12.09 -5.35
C SER A 164 -11.26 -11.42 -6.71
N PRO A 165 -10.30 -11.89 -7.53
CA PRO A 165 -10.07 -11.40 -8.89
C PRO A 165 -11.36 -11.27 -9.71
N ASP A 166 -12.35 -12.12 -9.43
CA ASP A 166 -13.63 -12.18 -10.12
C ASP A 166 -14.58 -11.02 -9.80
N LYS A 167 -14.36 -10.30 -8.69
CA LYS A 167 -15.11 -9.11 -8.28
C LYS A 167 -14.42 -7.81 -8.71
N ILE A 168 -13.25 -7.90 -9.33
CA ILE A 168 -12.55 -6.76 -9.89
C ILE A 168 -13.22 -6.40 -11.22
N PRO A 169 -13.65 -5.15 -11.47
CA PRO A 169 -14.21 -4.77 -12.76
C PRO A 169 -13.24 -5.16 -13.89
N PRO A 170 -13.73 -5.58 -15.07
CA PRO A 170 -12.86 -6.03 -16.14
C PRO A 170 -11.81 -4.96 -16.49
N LYS A 171 -10.55 -5.36 -16.70
CA LYS A 171 -9.38 -4.48 -16.97
C LYS A 171 -9.66 -3.32 -17.94
N LYS A 172 -10.57 -3.52 -18.90
CA LYS A 172 -11.04 -2.52 -19.88
C LYS A 172 -11.81 -1.33 -19.28
N LYS A 173 -12.24 -1.41 -18.02
CA LYS A 173 -12.92 -0.33 -17.27
C LYS A 173 -12.01 0.36 -16.27
N TRP A 174 -10.76 -0.08 -16.14
CA TRP A 174 -9.80 0.58 -15.30
C TRP A 174 -9.39 1.85 -16.03
N HIS A 175 -9.64 3.00 -15.42
CA HIS A 175 -8.93 4.21 -15.79
C HIS A 175 -7.51 4.02 -15.27
N TYR A 176 -6.69 3.29 -16.04
CA TYR A 176 -5.26 3.17 -15.81
C TYR A 176 -4.75 4.56 -15.44
N ALA A 177 -4.06 4.65 -14.30
CA ALA A 177 -3.21 5.79 -14.05
C ALA A 177 -2.36 5.97 -15.32
N SER A 178 -2.43 7.18 -15.85
CA SER A 178 -2.11 7.57 -17.22
C SER A 178 -0.76 7.02 -17.69
N GLU A 179 -0.58 6.98 -19.02
CA GLU A 179 0.67 6.67 -19.74
C GLU A 179 1.96 7.39 -19.24
N ILE A 180 1.83 8.26 -18.23
CA ILE A 180 2.91 8.85 -17.44
C ILE A 180 3.63 7.80 -16.58
N LEU A 181 2.94 6.82 -15.98
CA LEU A 181 3.56 5.86 -15.04
C LEU A 181 4.36 4.72 -15.68
N LEU A 182 4.24 4.54 -17.01
CA LEU A 182 5.05 3.59 -17.79
C LEU A 182 6.29 4.26 -18.40
N LYS A 183 6.37 5.59 -18.43
CA LYS A 183 7.50 6.32 -19.02
C LYS A 183 8.71 6.46 -18.08
N ASP A 184 8.48 6.31 -16.77
CA ASP A 184 9.50 6.48 -15.72
C ASP A 184 9.82 5.14 -15.03
N ASN A 185 9.92 4.03 -15.78
CA ASN A 185 10.43 2.77 -15.23
C ASN A 185 11.93 2.94 -14.91
N PRO A 186 12.38 2.88 -13.64
CA PRO A 186 13.80 3.06 -13.31
C PRO A 186 14.69 1.88 -13.74
N PHE A 187 14.09 0.82 -14.31
CA PHE A 187 14.79 -0.34 -14.84
C PHE A 187 14.94 -0.34 -16.37
N GLU A 188 14.42 0.68 -17.07
CA GLU A 188 14.62 0.90 -18.52
C GLU A 188 15.45 2.14 -18.82
#